data_AF-A0A7X7JMU5-F1
#
_entry.id   AF-A0A7X7JMU5-F1
#
_cell.length_a   1.000
_cell.length_b   1.000
_cell.length_c   1.000
_cell.angle_alpha   90.00
_cell.angle_beta   90.00
_cell.angle_gamma   90.00
#
_symmetry.space_group_name_H-M   'P 1'
#
loop_
_entity.id
_entity.type
_entity.pdbx_description
1 polymer ?
#
loop_
_entity_poly.entity_id
_entity_poly.type
_entity_poly.pdbx_seq_one_letter_code
_entity_poly.pdbx_strand_id
1 'polypeptide(L)'
;MAFNKYFQDELKYLRQLGAEFSRTYPALAPMLADRGGDPDVERLLEGVAFLTGRIRQKLDDEIPELMLAVASLLFPQLVRPLPASAILELSPLPGVLRERRVVPRGA
;
A
#
# COMPACT_ATOMS: atom_id res chain seq x y z
N MET A 1 6.47 9.28 -12.58
CA MET A 1 5.08 9.79 -12.57
C MET A 1 4.12 8.63 -12.33
N ALA A 2 3.71 8.37 -11.07
CA ALA A 2 2.85 7.23 -10.73
C ALA A 2 1.36 7.47 -11.04
N PHE A 3 0.88 8.71 -10.91
CA PHE A 3 -0.53 9.07 -11.12
C PHE A 3 -1.04 8.78 -12.54
N ASN A 4 -0.19 8.92 -13.56
CA ASN A 4 -0.57 8.65 -14.95
C ASN A 4 -1.07 7.20 -15.13
N LYS A 5 -0.46 6.24 -14.42
CA LYS A 5 -0.89 4.84 -14.46
C LYS A 5 -2.31 4.66 -13.92
N TYR A 6 -2.61 5.20 -12.74
CA TYR A 6 -3.95 5.09 -12.14
C TYR A 6 -5.03 5.73 -13.00
N PHE A 7 -4.75 6.90 -13.58
CA PHE A 7 -5.67 7.53 -14.52
C PHE A 7 -5.94 6.66 -15.75
N GLN A 8 -4.90 6.14 -16.40
CA GLN A 8 -5.05 5.30 -17.59
C GLN A 8 -5.74 3.97 -17.27
N ASP A 9 -5.44 3.37 -16.11
CA ASP A 9 -6.06 2.13 -15.65
C ASP A 9 -7.56 2.34 -15.38
N GLU A 10 -7.94 3.42 -14.69
CA GLU A 10 -9.35 3.75 -14.44
C GLU A 10 -10.09 4.14 -15.72
N LEU A 11 -9.47 4.88 -16.64
CA LEU A 11 -10.07 5.22 -17.92
C LEU A 11 -10.32 3.97 -18.77
N LYS A 12 -9.36 3.04 -18.79
CA LYS A 12 -9.53 1.75 -19.46
C LYS A 12 -10.63 0.92 -18.81
N TYR A 13 -10.66 0.86 -17.48
CA TYR A 13 -11.66 0.13 -16.73
C TYR A 13 -13.07 0.68 -16.98
N LEU A 14 -13.23 2.00 -16.93
CA LEU A 14 -14.49 2.70 -17.23
C LEU A 14 -15.01 2.35 -18.63
N ARG A 15 -14.14 2.32 -19.64
CA ARG A 15 -14.51 1.93 -21.01
C ARG A 15 -14.93 0.46 -21.12
N GLN A 16 -14.22 -0.44 -20.43
CA GLN A 16 -14.57 -1.86 -20.40
C GLN A 16 -15.94 -2.08 -19.76
N LEU A 17 -16.19 -1.45 -18.61
CA LEU A 17 -17.49 -1.46 -17.94
C LEU A 17 -18.58 -0.86 -18.80
N GLY A 18 -18.31 0.26 -19.46
CA GLY A 18 -19.25 0.91 -20.38
C GLY A 18 -19.66 -0.01 -21.52
N ALA A 19 -18.72 -0.73 -22.12
CA ALA A 19 -18.98 -1.72 -23.17
C ALA A 19 -19.83 -2.91 -22.66
N GLU A 20 -19.54 -3.43 -21.46
CA GLU A 20 -20.31 -4.51 -20.83
C GLU A 20 -21.74 -4.08 -20.47
N PHE A 21 -21.88 -2.89 -19.88
CA PHE A 21 -23.17 -2.29 -19.55
C PHE A 21 -24.04 -2.12 -20.79
N SER A 22 -23.43 -1.65 -21.88
CA SER A 22 -24.10 -1.40 -23.15
C SER A 22 -24.58 -2.65 -23.86
N ARG A 23 -23.86 -3.78 -23.70
CA ARG A 23 -24.34 -5.09 -24.19
C ARG A 23 -25.60 -5.54 -23.44
N THR A 24 -25.70 -5.18 -22.16
CA THR A 24 -26.84 -5.56 -21.30
C THR A 24 -28.03 -4.62 -21.52
N TYR A 25 -27.78 -3.33 -21.77
CA TYR A 25 -28.80 -2.30 -21.95
C TYR A 25 -28.61 -1.56 -23.29
N PRO A 26 -29.07 -2.13 -24.41
CA PRO A 26 -28.86 -1.57 -25.75
C PRO A 26 -29.41 -0.15 -25.92
N ALA A 27 -30.49 0.19 -25.21
CA ALA A 27 -31.09 1.53 -25.25
C ALA A 27 -30.17 2.63 -24.69
N LEU A 28 -29.25 2.27 -23.79
CA LEU A 28 -28.31 3.20 -23.15
C LEU A 28 -26.89 3.09 -23.72
N ALA A 29 -26.66 2.15 -24.65
CA ALA A 29 -25.38 1.91 -25.29
C ALA A 29 -24.72 3.16 -25.90
N PRO A 30 -25.45 4.08 -26.57
CA PRO A 30 -24.81 5.26 -27.18
C PRO A 30 -24.13 6.20 -26.18
N MET A 31 -24.47 6.10 -24.88
CA MET A 31 -23.92 6.97 -23.84
C MET A 31 -22.61 6.42 -23.23
N LEU A 32 -22.34 5.11 -23.34
CA LEU A 32 -21.29 4.43 -22.57
C LEU A 32 -20.50 3.35 -23.35
N ALA A 33 -20.97 2.87 -24.51
CA ALA A 33 -20.45 1.66 -25.16
C ALA A 33 -19.11 1.84 -25.88
N ASP A 34 -18.94 3.00 -26.51
CA ASP A 34 -17.84 3.29 -27.42
C ASP A 34 -17.45 4.75 -27.24
N ARG A 35 -16.33 5.19 -27.81
CA ARG A 35 -16.00 6.62 -27.92
C ARG A 35 -17.19 7.32 -28.56
N GLY A 36 -18.03 7.92 -27.73
CA GLY A 36 -19.28 8.52 -28.16
C GLY A 36 -18.97 9.56 -29.23
N GLY A 37 -19.96 9.84 -30.08
CA GLY A 37 -19.80 10.89 -31.10
C GLY A 37 -19.57 12.29 -30.52
N ASP A 38 -19.77 12.47 -29.21
CA ASP A 38 -19.65 13.75 -28.50
C ASP A 38 -18.32 13.84 -27.70
N PRO A 39 -17.39 14.73 -28.11
CA PRO A 39 -16.15 15.00 -27.39
C PRO A 39 -16.33 15.47 -25.94
N ASP A 40 -17.44 16.13 -25.61
CA ASP A 40 -17.66 16.66 -24.26
C ASP A 40 -18.03 15.54 -23.27
N VAL A 41 -18.75 14.52 -23.74
CA VAL A 41 -19.02 13.31 -22.93
C VAL A 41 -17.73 12.54 -22.66
N GLU A 42 -16.85 12.40 -23.66
CA GLU A 42 -15.56 11.73 -23.46
C GLU A 42 -14.70 12.46 -22.43
N ARG A 43 -14.68 13.81 -22.47
CA ARG A 43 -13.95 14.63 -21.48
C ARG A 43 -14.54 14.50 -20.07
N LEU A 44 -15.86 14.35 -19.95
CA LEU A 44 -16.48 14.06 -18.66
C LEU A 44 -16.04 12.70 -18.12
N LEU A 45 -16.04 11.65 -18.95
CA LEU A 45 -15.59 10.31 -18.56
C LEU A 45 -14.10 10.29 -18.18
N GLU A 46 -13.26 11.02 -18.92
CA GLU A 46 -11.86 11.26 -18.54
C GLU A 46 -11.75 12.01 -17.20
N GLY A 47 -12.58 13.02 -16.96
CA GLY A 47 -12.67 13.72 -15.68
C GLY A 47 -13.04 12.79 -14.52
N VAL A 48 -14.01 11.89 -14.73
CA VAL A 48 -14.38 10.87 -13.73
C VAL A 48 -13.20 9.94 -13.46
N ALA A 49 -12.57 9.39 -14.50
CA ALA A 49 -11.40 8.51 -14.37
C ALA A 49 -10.22 9.21 -13.65
N PHE A 50 -10.04 10.52 -13.86
CA PHE A 50 -9.04 11.31 -13.15
C PHE A 50 -9.33 11.40 -11.65
N LEU A 51 -10.59 11.67 -11.27
CA LEU A 51 -10.99 11.77 -9.88
C LEU A 51 -10.93 10.41 -9.17
N THR A 52 -11.47 9.35 -9.79
CA THR A 52 -11.45 8.00 -9.21
C THR A 52 -10.04 7.44 -9.14
N GLY A 53 -9.21 7.69 -10.16
CA GLY A 53 -7.80 7.30 -10.16
C GLY A 53 -7.02 7.95 -9.01
N ARG A 54 -7.34 9.21 -8.67
CA ARG A 54 -6.75 9.89 -7.51
C ARG A 54 -7.19 9.28 -6.18
N ILE A 55 -8.47 8.92 -6.06
CA ILE A 55 -9.00 8.25 -4.86
C ILE A 55 -8.32 6.91 -4.68
N ARG A 56 -8.25 6.10 -5.75
CA ARG A 56 -7.61 4.79 -5.73
C ARG A 56 -6.14 4.88 -5.37
N GLN A 57 -5.40 5.81 -5.98
CA GLN A 57 -4.00 6.01 -5.61
C GLN A 57 -3.86 6.34 -4.12
N LYS A 58 -4.66 7.28 -3.61
CA LYS A 58 -4.60 7.68 -2.21
C LYS A 58 -4.91 6.51 -1.27
N LEU A 59 -5.88 5.69 -1.64
CA LEU A 59 -6.26 4.51 -0.88
C LEU A 59 -5.13 3.46 -0.86
N ASP A 60 -4.52 3.18 -2.01
CA ASP A 60 -3.40 2.24 -2.11
C ASP A 60 -2.16 2.72 -1.33
N ASP A 61 -1.96 4.03 -1.24
CA ASP A 61 -0.88 4.64 -0.44
C ASP A 61 -1.14 4.55 1.08
N GLU A 62 -2.40 4.70 1.53
CA GLU A 62 -2.75 4.76 2.96
C GLU A 62 -3.05 3.38 3.60
N ILE A 63 -3.56 2.40 2.84
CA ILE A 63 -3.91 1.07 3.36
C ILE A 63 -2.72 0.35 4.04
N PRO A 64 -1.49 0.34 3.49
CA PRO A 64 -0.37 -0.36 4.12
C PRO A 64 -0.05 0.12 5.53
N GLU A 65 -0.15 1.43 5.79
CA GLU A 65 0.07 2.00 7.12
C GLU A 65 -0.97 1.51 8.13
N LEU A 66 -2.25 1.50 7.72
CA LEU A 66 -3.33 0.96 8.54
C LEU A 66 -3.11 -0.52 8.86
N MET A 67 -2.75 -1.32 7.85
CA MET A 67 -2.51 -2.76 8.03
C MET A 67 -1.34 -3.02 8.98
N LEU A 68 -0.27 -2.22 8.90
CA LEU A 68 0.87 -2.31 9.80
C LEU A 68 0.48 -1.96 11.25
N ALA A 69 -0.36 -0.93 11.44
CA ALA A 69 -0.85 -0.55 12.76
C ALA A 69 -1.68 -1.67 13.40
N VAL A 70 -2.58 -2.30 12.65
CA VAL A 70 -3.36 -3.46 13.15
C VAL A 70 -2.45 -4.65 13.45
N ALA A 71 -1.49 -4.94 12.57
CA ALA A 71 -0.52 -6.01 12.78
C ALA A 71 0.32 -5.78 14.04
N SER A 72 0.65 -4.52 14.39
CA SER A 72 1.40 -4.21 15.60
C SER A 72 0.64 -4.56 16.90
N LEU A 73 -0.70 -4.56 16.86
CA LEU A 73 -1.56 -4.92 17.99
C LEU A 73 -1.75 -6.44 18.10
N LEU A 74 -1.99 -7.12 16.98
CA LEU A 74 -2.30 -8.56 16.95
C LEU A 74 -1.03 -9.43 16.98
N PHE A 75 0.03 -9.00 16.29
CA PHE A 75 1.26 -9.77 16.07
C PHE A 75 2.51 -8.94 16.37
N PRO A 76 2.68 -8.42 17.61
CA PRO A 76 3.76 -7.50 17.94
C PRO A 76 5.15 -8.09 17.74
N GLN A 77 5.31 -9.42 17.79
CA GLN A 77 6.61 -10.09 17.69
C GLN A 77 7.15 -10.10 16.25
N LEU A 78 6.27 -10.02 15.26
CA LEU A 78 6.62 -10.05 13.82
C LEU A 78 6.93 -8.65 13.27
N VAL A 79 6.40 -7.60 13.91
CA VAL A 79 6.50 -6.22 13.42
C VAL A 79 7.57 -5.42 14.16
N ARG A 80 8.00 -5.86 15.36
CA ARG A 80 9.03 -5.15 16.14
C ARG A 80 10.42 -5.33 15.52
N PRO A 81 11.19 -4.25 15.30
CA PRO A 81 12.56 -4.37 14.85
C PRO A 81 13.43 -5.02 15.94
N LEU A 82 14.39 -5.83 15.51
CA LEU A 82 15.40 -6.40 16.40
C LEU A 82 16.44 -5.31 16.73
N PRO A 83 16.78 -5.10 18.02
CA PRO A 83 17.84 -4.17 18.37
C PRO A 83 19.18 -4.69 17.87
N ALA A 84 20.10 -3.76 17.58
CA ALA A 84 21.49 -4.11 17.37
C ALA A 84 22.02 -4.85 18.61
N SER A 85 22.66 -5.99 18.40
CA SER A 85 23.21 -6.82 19.47
C SER A 85 24.58 -7.35 19.06
N ALA A 86 25.44 -7.58 20.04
CA ALA A 86 26.78 -8.11 19.86
C ALA A 86 27.10 -9.11 20.97
N ILE A 87 28.09 -9.97 20.73
CA ILE A 87 28.64 -10.90 21.72
C ILE A 87 29.86 -10.22 22.34
N LEU A 88 29.89 -10.11 23.67
CA LEU A 88 31.01 -9.55 24.43
C LEU A 88 31.70 -10.66 25.22
N GLU A 89 33.03 -10.69 25.15
CA GLU A 89 33.87 -11.50 26.03
C GLU A 89 34.31 -10.66 27.22
N LEU A 90 34.12 -11.18 28.43
CA LEU A 90 34.50 -10.53 29.68
C LEU A 90 35.67 -11.27 30.31
N SER A 91 36.85 -10.70 30.19
CA SER A 91 38.08 -11.24 30.77
C SER A 91 38.54 -10.41 31.96
N PRO A 92 38.75 -11.01 33.15
CA PRO A 92 39.19 -10.27 34.31
C PRO A 92 40.66 -9.86 34.19
N LEU A 93 41.00 -8.72 34.79
CA LEU A 93 42.40 -8.34 34.95
C LEU A 93 43.13 -9.34 35.86
N PRO A 94 44.40 -9.69 35.56
CA PRO A 94 45.18 -10.61 36.37
C PRO A 94 45.25 -10.19 37.85
N GLY A 95 45.01 -11.14 38.77
CA GLY A 95 45.14 -10.93 40.22
C GLY A 95 43.98 -10.18 40.90
N VAL A 96 42.98 -9.72 40.15
CA VAL A 96 41.84 -8.94 40.71
C VAL A 96 40.75 -9.83 41.30
N LEU A 97 40.48 -10.99 40.68
CA LEU A 97 39.50 -11.95 41.19
C LEU A 97 40.18 -13.00 42.07
N ARG A 98 39.71 -13.12 43.31
CA ARG A 98 40.11 -14.19 44.26
C ARG A 98 39.24 -15.43 44.16
N GLU A 99 38.02 -15.27 43.65
CA GLU A 99 37.02 -16.32 43.50
C GLU A 99 36.23 -16.13 42.21
N ARG A 100 35.59 -17.20 41.74
CA ARG A 100 34.71 -17.16 40.57
C ARG A 100 33.53 -16.23 40.87
N ARG A 101 33.33 -15.22 40.01
CA ARG A 101 32.21 -14.29 40.13
C ARG A 101 31.30 -14.38 38.91
N VAL A 102 30.00 -14.50 39.16
CA VAL A 102 28.98 -14.50 38.11
C VAL A 102 28.53 -13.05 37.89
N VAL A 103 28.60 -12.59 36.65
CA VAL A 103 28.04 -11.29 36.25
C VAL A 103 26.53 -11.47 36.06
N PRO A 104 25.68 -10.73 36.80
CA PRO A 104 24.23 -10.88 36.67
C PRO A 104 23.74 -10.29 35.34
N ARG A 105 22.59 -10.79 34.86
CA ARG A 105 21.93 -10.26 33.66
C ARG A 105 21.61 -8.78 33.85
N GLY A 106 22.01 -7.95 32.89
CA GLY A 106 21.74 -6.50 32.88
C GLY A 106 22.78 -5.64 33.61
N ALA A 107 23.94 -6.21 33.97
CA ALA A 107 25.10 -5.48 34.48
C ALA A 107 25.86 -4.71 33.39
#